data_AF-A0A2G2UWH0-F1
#
_entry.id   AF-A0A2G2UWH0-F1
#
_cell.length_a   1.000
_cell.length_b   1.000
_cell.length_c   1.000
_cell.angle_alpha   90.00
_cell.angle_beta   90.00
_cell.angle_gamma   90.00
#
_symmetry.space_group_name_H-M   'P 1'
#
loop_
_entity.id
_entity.type
_entity.pdbx_description
1 polymer ?
#
loop_
_entity_poly.entity_id
_entity_poly.type
_entity_poly.pdbx_seq_one_letter_code
_entity_poly.pdbx_strand_id
1 'polypeptide(L)'
;MLQSTVPEIQQTNLEYVILFLKCLGIQNVLDFEFMDPPSQDNIVNSMYQLWVLGALNNVGDLTELGWKMVEFPLDPPLAKLLLMGEQFECLNEVLTIVSMLSVPSVFFRPKDREEESDAAREMFVVPESDHLTLVNVYEQWKVNEYMGDFLQVKGLRRARDIRSQLLDILKKLEFHYLTIYAINFFSWLESMVV
;
A
#
# COMPACT_ATOMS: atom_id res chain seq x y z
N MET A 1 -16.83 -30.66 16.43
CA MET A 1 -15.84 -29.57 16.34
C MET A 1 -14.69 -30.08 15.48
N LEU A 2 -14.13 -29.26 14.58
CA LEU A 2 -12.91 -29.64 13.86
C LEU A 2 -11.79 -29.90 14.88
N GLN A 3 -11.01 -30.97 14.68
CA GLN A 3 -9.94 -31.39 15.61
C GLN A 3 -8.73 -30.45 15.61
N SER A 4 -8.56 -29.66 14.55
CA SER A 4 -7.58 -28.60 14.42
C SER A 4 -8.14 -27.47 13.55
N THR A 5 -7.62 -26.25 13.73
CA THR A 5 -7.92 -25.12 12.86
C THR A 5 -7.29 -25.36 11.48
N VAL A 6 -7.99 -24.98 10.42
CA VAL A 6 -7.46 -25.06 9.05
C VAL A 6 -6.23 -24.15 8.92
N PRO A 7 -5.14 -24.59 8.27
CA PRO A 7 -3.93 -23.79 8.06
C PRO A 7 -4.18 -22.49 7.30
N GLU A 8 -3.50 -21.41 7.67
CA GLU A 8 -3.66 -20.07 7.05
C GLU A 8 -3.36 -20.07 5.55
N ILE A 9 -2.34 -20.83 5.11
CA ILE A 9 -1.97 -20.97 3.70
C ILE A 9 -3.12 -21.50 2.83
N GLN A 10 -4.08 -22.23 3.42
CA GLN A 10 -5.26 -22.73 2.73
C GLN A 10 -6.44 -21.75 2.75
N GLN A 11 -6.32 -20.63 3.47
CA GLN A 11 -7.39 -19.66 3.73
C GLN A 11 -7.11 -18.27 3.14
N THR A 12 -5.89 -17.98 2.71
CA THR A 12 -5.47 -16.65 2.28
C THR A 12 -5.03 -16.61 0.82
N ASN A 13 -4.91 -15.38 0.29
CA ASN A 13 -4.35 -15.12 -1.02
C ASN A 13 -2.83 -15.41 -1.00
N LEU A 14 -2.34 -16.10 -2.03
CA LEU A 14 -0.96 -16.58 -2.11
C LEU A 14 -0.08 -15.69 -3.00
N GLU A 15 -0.59 -14.57 -3.52
CA GLU A 15 0.16 -13.66 -4.40
C GLU A 15 1.55 -13.30 -3.86
N TYR A 16 1.65 -12.78 -2.63
CA TYR A 16 2.94 -12.43 -2.03
C TYR A 16 3.83 -13.67 -1.81
N VAL A 17 3.24 -14.78 -1.34
CA VAL A 17 3.97 -16.03 -1.10
C VAL A 17 4.58 -16.57 -2.39
N ILE A 18 3.80 -16.62 -3.48
CA ILE A 18 4.24 -17.11 -4.78
C ILE A 18 5.28 -16.17 -5.38
N LEU A 19 5.09 -14.85 -5.27
CA LEU A 19 6.08 -13.87 -5.70
C LEU A 19 7.42 -14.09 -4.98
N PHE A 20 7.37 -14.32 -3.66
CA PHE A 20 8.55 -14.58 -2.84
C PHE A 20 9.22 -15.92 -3.19
N LEU A 21 8.45 -17.01 -3.36
CA LEU A 21 9.00 -18.31 -3.79
C LEU A 21 9.69 -18.22 -5.16
N LYS A 22 9.10 -17.47 -6.10
CA LYS A 22 9.69 -17.20 -7.41
C LYS A 22 11.01 -16.41 -7.28
N CYS A 23 11.07 -15.43 -6.37
CA CYS A 23 12.30 -14.69 -6.07
C CYS A 23 13.41 -15.59 -5.52
N LEU A 24 13.06 -16.62 -4.74
CA LEU A 24 14.00 -17.63 -4.24
C LEU A 24 14.47 -18.62 -5.31
N GLY A 25 13.96 -18.52 -6.54
CA GLY A 25 14.35 -19.37 -7.68
C GLY A 25 13.49 -20.62 -7.86
N ILE A 26 12.36 -20.73 -7.16
CA ILE A 26 11.43 -21.86 -7.34
C ILE A 26 10.67 -21.67 -8.66
N GLN A 27 10.99 -22.52 -9.64
CA GLN A 27 10.42 -22.43 -10.99
C GLN A 27 9.00 -22.98 -11.06
N ASN A 28 8.77 -24.17 -10.51
CA ASN A 28 7.44 -24.76 -10.46
C ASN A 28 6.88 -24.73 -9.04
N VAL A 29 5.97 -23.80 -8.78
CA VAL A 29 5.33 -23.67 -7.46
C VAL A 29 4.29 -24.77 -7.22
N LEU A 30 3.75 -25.38 -8.28
CA LEU A 30 2.81 -26.51 -8.15
C LEU A 30 3.50 -27.78 -7.63
N ASP A 31 4.80 -27.93 -7.90
CA ASP A 31 5.61 -29.06 -7.43
C ASP A 31 6.30 -28.75 -6.08
N PHE A 32 6.06 -27.58 -5.50
CA PHE A 32 6.69 -27.21 -4.23
C PHE A 32 6.09 -28.00 -3.07
N GLU A 33 6.96 -28.59 -2.25
CA GLU A 33 6.58 -29.43 -1.10
C GLU A 33 6.14 -28.57 0.09
N PHE A 34 4.91 -28.02 0.02
CA PHE A 34 4.28 -27.38 1.17
C PHE A 34 3.96 -28.40 2.26
N MET A 35 4.11 -28.00 3.53
CA MET A 35 3.72 -28.83 4.69
C MET A 35 2.22 -29.12 4.68
N ASP A 36 1.41 -28.08 4.49
CA ASP A 36 -0.03 -28.15 4.25
C ASP A 36 -0.31 -27.46 2.92
N PRO A 37 -0.41 -28.20 1.80
CA PRO A 37 -0.51 -27.58 0.48
C PRO A 37 -1.83 -26.81 0.33
N PRO A 38 -1.79 -25.60 -0.24
CA PRO A 38 -3.02 -24.93 -0.68
C PRO A 38 -3.62 -25.66 -1.88
N SER A 39 -4.88 -25.33 -2.21
CA SER A 39 -5.50 -25.87 -3.42
C SER A 39 -4.75 -25.40 -4.67
N GLN A 40 -4.63 -26.27 -5.67
CA GLN A 40 -4.00 -25.93 -6.94
C GLN A 40 -4.69 -24.74 -7.62
N ASP A 41 -6.02 -24.65 -7.52
CA ASP A 41 -6.79 -23.51 -8.03
C ASP A 41 -6.35 -22.18 -7.40
N ASN A 42 -6.05 -22.16 -6.09
CA ASN A 42 -5.58 -20.95 -5.41
C ASN A 42 -4.18 -20.55 -5.88
N ILE A 43 -3.27 -21.53 -6.06
CA ILE A 43 -1.94 -21.29 -6.62
C ILE A 43 -2.05 -20.72 -8.04
N VAL A 44 -2.83 -21.36 -8.91
CA VAL A 44 -3.01 -20.95 -10.31
C VAL A 44 -3.65 -19.57 -10.41
N ASN A 45 -4.69 -19.29 -9.62
CA ASN A 45 -5.32 -17.97 -9.58
C ASN A 45 -4.33 -16.90 -9.12
N SER A 46 -3.55 -17.16 -8.08
CA SER A 46 -2.56 -16.20 -7.57
C SER A 46 -1.43 -15.96 -8.59
N MET A 47 -0.95 -16.99 -9.29
CA MET A 47 -0.01 -16.84 -10.41
C MET A 47 -0.61 -16.01 -11.54
N TYR A 48 -1.90 -16.22 -11.85
CA TYR A 48 -2.61 -15.43 -12.86
C TYR A 48 -2.71 -13.95 -12.45
N GLN A 49 -3.03 -13.64 -11.19
CA GLN A 49 -3.06 -12.26 -10.71
C GLN A 49 -1.67 -11.60 -10.81
N LEU A 50 -0.60 -12.30 -10.44
CA LEU A 50 0.76 -11.78 -10.59
C LEU A 50 1.14 -11.54 -12.05
N TRP A 51 0.67 -12.38 -12.98
CA TRP A 51 0.83 -12.16 -14.41
C TRP A 51 0.06 -10.92 -14.90
N VAL A 52 -1.20 -10.74 -14.47
CA VAL A 52 -2.01 -9.54 -14.77
C VAL A 52 -1.36 -8.27 -14.21
N LEU A 53 -0.76 -8.35 -13.04
CA LEU A 53 0.02 -7.26 -12.44
C LEU A 53 1.33 -6.99 -13.19
N GLY A 54 1.75 -7.88 -14.09
CA GLY A 54 3.02 -7.78 -14.82
C GLY A 54 4.23 -8.15 -13.97
N ALA A 55 4.01 -8.78 -12.81
CA ALA A 55 5.08 -9.31 -11.95
C ALA A 55 5.68 -10.60 -12.55
N LEU A 56 4.87 -11.36 -13.28
CA LEU A 56 5.28 -12.56 -14.02
C LEU A 56 5.16 -12.35 -15.53
N ASN A 57 6.06 -12.97 -16.29
CA ASN A 57 6.00 -13.03 -17.75
C ASN A 57 5.10 -14.19 -18.23
N ASN A 58 4.93 -14.34 -19.55
CA ASN A 58 4.08 -15.40 -20.15
C ASN A 58 4.56 -16.84 -19.90
N VAL A 59 5.82 -17.02 -19.48
CA VAL A 59 6.43 -18.32 -19.15
C VAL A 59 6.36 -18.57 -17.64
N GLY A 60 5.96 -17.57 -16.84
CA GLY A 60 5.85 -17.64 -15.39
C GLY A 60 7.11 -17.24 -14.64
N ASP A 61 8.09 -16.60 -15.28
CA ASP A 61 9.28 -16.06 -14.59
C ASP A 61 9.03 -14.63 -14.10
N LEU A 62 9.80 -14.21 -13.08
CA LEU A 62 9.79 -12.84 -12.60
C LEU A 62 10.24 -11.84 -13.66
N THR A 63 9.47 -10.77 -13.82
CA THR A 63 9.86 -9.59 -14.59
C THR A 63 10.69 -8.64 -13.72
N GLU A 64 11.32 -7.62 -14.33
CA GLU A 64 11.99 -6.56 -13.56
C GLU A 64 11.03 -5.88 -12.56
N LEU A 65 9.76 -5.71 -12.94
CA LEU A 65 8.72 -5.20 -12.06
C LEU A 65 8.48 -6.16 -10.88
N GLY A 66 8.38 -7.47 -11.12
CA GLY A 66 8.21 -8.47 -10.08
C GLY A 66 9.38 -8.51 -9.09
N TRP A 67 10.62 -8.35 -9.58
CA TRP A 67 11.80 -8.22 -8.72
C TRP A 67 11.72 -7.00 -7.81
N LYS A 68 11.30 -5.85 -8.34
CA LYS A 68 11.12 -4.64 -7.51
C LYS A 68 9.97 -4.77 -6.52
N MET A 69 8.89 -5.48 -6.88
CA MET A 69 7.73 -5.68 -6.00
C MET A 69 8.07 -6.45 -4.73
N VAL A 70 8.96 -7.45 -4.81
CA VAL A 70 9.28 -8.33 -3.68
C VAL A 70 10.03 -7.62 -2.55
N GLU A 71 10.65 -6.47 -2.85
CA GLU A 71 11.38 -5.64 -1.88
C GLU A 71 10.44 -4.92 -0.91
N PHE A 72 9.15 -4.81 -1.25
CA PHE A 72 8.16 -4.17 -0.40
C PHE A 72 7.43 -5.20 0.47
N PRO A 73 7.28 -4.97 1.78
CA PRO A 73 6.46 -5.80 2.66
C PRO A 73 4.97 -5.45 2.49
N LEU A 74 4.47 -5.53 1.26
CA LEU A 74 3.12 -5.13 0.86
C LEU A 74 2.52 -6.19 -0.06
N ASP A 75 1.18 -6.18 -0.17
CA ASP A 75 0.50 -6.96 -1.19
C ASP A 75 0.93 -6.49 -2.60
N PRO A 76 1.10 -7.41 -3.58
CA PRO A 76 1.59 -7.05 -4.91
C PRO A 76 0.84 -5.94 -5.64
N PRO A 77 -0.51 -5.80 -5.52
CA PRO A 77 -1.22 -4.65 -6.08
C PRO A 77 -0.76 -3.30 -5.49
N LEU A 78 -0.50 -3.23 -4.18
CA LEU A 78 -0.04 -2.01 -3.50
C LEU A 78 1.42 -1.71 -3.83
N ALA A 79 2.27 -2.74 -3.93
CA ALA A 79 3.64 -2.60 -4.40
C ALA A 79 3.67 -2.07 -5.85
N LYS A 80 2.78 -2.57 -6.73
CA LYS A 80 2.61 -2.04 -8.09
C LYS A 80 2.26 -0.56 -8.05
N LEU A 81 1.28 -0.19 -7.24
CA LEU A 81 0.78 1.18 -7.15
C LEU A 81 1.92 2.14 -6.77
N LEU A 82 2.74 1.79 -5.77
CA LEU A 82 3.92 2.58 -5.39
C LEU A 82 4.92 2.74 -6.55
N LEU A 83 5.23 1.64 -7.24
CA LEU A 83 6.18 1.65 -8.36
C LEU A 83 5.66 2.48 -9.54
N MET A 84 4.35 2.44 -9.81
CA MET A 84 3.73 3.28 -10.83
C MET A 84 3.66 4.76 -10.40
N GLY A 85 3.54 5.04 -9.10
CA GLY A 85 3.51 6.41 -8.58
C GLY A 85 4.73 7.24 -8.96
N GLU A 86 5.91 6.62 -9.10
CA GLU A 86 7.08 7.30 -9.66
C GLU A 86 6.89 7.65 -11.13
N GLN A 87 6.40 6.71 -11.94
CA GLN A 87 6.19 6.91 -13.39
C GLN A 87 5.17 8.01 -13.70
N PHE A 88 4.19 8.21 -12.81
CA PHE A 88 3.16 9.24 -12.94
C PHE A 88 3.42 10.50 -12.11
N GLU A 89 4.62 10.66 -11.54
CA GLU A 89 5.04 11.82 -10.76
C GLU A 89 4.15 12.13 -9.53
N CYS A 90 3.44 11.12 -9.00
CA CYS A 90 2.51 11.22 -7.86
C CYS A 90 2.91 10.32 -6.69
N LEU A 91 4.20 10.00 -6.60
CA LEU A 91 4.75 9.08 -5.59
C LEU A 91 4.43 9.52 -4.16
N ASN A 92 4.38 10.83 -3.90
CA ASN A 92 4.12 11.36 -2.57
C ASN A 92 2.71 11.03 -2.08
N GLU A 93 1.71 11.24 -2.93
CA GLU A 93 0.29 10.98 -2.67
C GLU A 93 0.05 9.47 -2.58
N VAL A 94 0.60 8.71 -3.52
CA VAL A 94 0.51 7.25 -3.53
C VAL A 94 1.11 6.63 -2.28
N LEU A 95 2.26 7.13 -1.83
CA LEU A 95 2.90 6.67 -0.59
C LEU A 95 2.00 6.94 0.63
N THR A 96 1.26 8.05 0.66
CA THR A 96 0.28 8.32 1.71
C THR A 96 -0.89 7.35 1.62
N ILE A 97 -1.46 7.15 0.43
CA ILE A 97 -2.58 6.23 0.20
C ILE A 97 -2.22 4.82 0.67
N VAL A 98 -1.10 4.27 0.21
CA VAL A 98 -0.65 2.92 0.56
C VAL A 98 -0.46 2.80 2.08
N SER A 99 0.18 3.78 2.70
CA SER A 99 0.41 3.77 4.15
C SER A 99 -0.87 3.84 4.96
N MET A 100 -1.88 4.58 4.49
CA MET A 100 -3.20 4.69 5.12
C MET A 100 -4.04 3.43 4.91
N LEU A 101 -3.87 2.71 3.79
CA LEU A 101 -4.53 1.43 3.53
C LEU A 101 -3.91 0.27 4.34
N SER A 102 -2.63 0.38 4.73
CA SER A 102 -1.93 -0.60 5.57
C SER A 102 -2.28 -0.53 7.06
N VAL A 103 -3.15 0.39 7.48
CA VAL A 103 -3.64 0.49 8.86
C VAL A 103 -5.15 0.28 8.91
N PRO A 104 -5.70 -0.17 10.05
CA PRO A 104 -7.15 -0.17 10.25
C PRO A 104 -7.73 1.23 10.04
N SER A 105 -9.03 1.28 9.71
CA SER A 105 -9.74 2.55 9.48
C SER A 105 -9.42 3.59 10.56
N VAL A 106 -8.94 4.75 10.12
CA VAL A 106 -8.54 5.85 10.99
C VAL A 106 -9.74 6.63 11.52
N PHE A 107 -10.95 6.40 11.01
CA PHE A 107 -12.16 7.05 11.50
C PHE A 107 -12.65 6.37 12.78
N PHE A 108 -13.07 7.16 13.75
CA PHE A 108 -13.63 6.69 15.01
C PHE A 108 -15.05 7.21 15.18
N ARG A 109 -16.03 6.30 15.15
CA ARG A 109 -17.47 6.60 15.25
C ARG A 109 -18.04 6.08 16.59
N PRO A 110 -18.01 6.88 17.66
CA PRO A 110 -18.58 6.51 18.96
C PRO A 110 -20.12 6.50 18.92
N LYS A 111 -20.76 5.50 19.53
CA LYS A 111 -22.23 5.33 19.53
C LYS A 111 -22.99 6.50 20.15
N ASP A 112 -22.39 7.21 21.10
CA ASP A 112 -23.05 8.32 21.80
C ASP A 112 -22.86 9.67 21.09
N ARG A 113 -21.97 9.76 20.09
CA ARG A 113 -21.64 11.00 19.36
C ARG A 113 -21.52 10.73 17.85
N GLU A 114 -22.46 9.97 17.31
CA GLU A 114 -22.45 9.58 15.90
C GLU A 114 -22.59 10.80 14.97
N GLU A 115 -23.54 11.70 15.24
CA GLU A 115 -23.77 12.89 14.40
C GLU A 115 -22.54 13.81 14.34
N GLU A 116 -21.89 14.05 15.48
CA GLU A 116 -20.67 14.88 15.54
C GLU A 116 -19.50 14.21 14.83
N SER A 117 -19.38 12.88 14.93
CA SER A 117 -18.36 12.11 14.22
C SER A 117 -18.58 12.13 12.71
N ASP A 118 -19.83 12.02 12.27
CA ASP A 118 -20.17 12.02 10.85
C ASP A 118 -19.94 13.42 10.25
N ALA A 119 -20.31 14.50 10.97
CA ALA A 119 -20.00 15.87 10.58
C ALA A 119 -18.49 16.15 10.51
N ALA A 120 -17.70 15.66 11.48
CA ALA A 120 -16.24 15.78 11.44
C ALA A 120 -15.66 15.02 10.24
N ARG A 121 -16.22 13.84 9.91
CA ARG A 121 -15.78 13.06 8.76
C ARG A 121 -16.06 13.78 7.44
N GLU A 122 -17.23 14.41 7.28
CA GLU A 122 -17.60 15.15 6.07
C GLU A 122 -16.59 16.24 5.71
N MET A 123 -15.95 16.87 6.70
CA MET A 123 -14.92 17.89 6.48
C MET A 123 -13.67 17.34 5.75
N PHE A 124 -13.44 16.03 5.79
CA PHE A 124 -12.31 15.39 5.12
C PHE A 124 -12.69 14.73 3.79
N VAL A 125 -13.98 14.55 3.52
CA VAL A 125 -14.46 13.80 2.35
C VAL A 125 -14.11 14.56 1.07
N VAL A 126 -13.47 13.86 0.15
CA VAL A 126 -13.32 14.26 -1.26
C VAL A 126 -14.39 13.51 -2.06
N PRO A 127 -15.44 14.18 -2.56
CA PRO A 127 -16.60 13.52 -3.19
C PRO A 127 -16.24 12.56 -4.34
N GLU A 128 -15.14 12.84 -5.03
CA GLU A 128 -14.70 12.09 -6.20
C GLU A 128 -13.87 10.84 -5.85
N SER A 129 -13.32 10.73 -4.63
CA SER A 129 -12.41 9.64 -4.29
C SER A 129 -12.20 9.39 -2.79
N ASP A 130 -12.45 8.15 -2.37
CA ASP A 130 -12.12 7.65 -1.04
C ASP A 130 -10.60 7.61 -0.79
N HIS A 131 -9.80 7.30 -1.81
CA HIS A 131 -8.35 7.31 -1.69
C HIS A 131 -7.80 8.74 -1.50
N LEU A 132 -8.35 9.73 -2.22
CA LEU A 132 -8.00 11.13 -1.98
C LEU A 132 -8.49 11.62 -0.62
N THR A 133 -9.62 11.11 -0.14
CA THR A 133 -10.07 11.35 1.24
C THR A 133 -9.02 10.90 2.26
N LEU A 134 -8.38 9.73 2.08
CA LEU A 134 -7.29 9.28 2.95
C LEU A 134 -6.08 10.22 2.92
N VAL A 135 -5.73 10.75 1.75
CA VAL A 135 -4.66 11.74 1.61
C VAL A 135 -5.02 13.02 2.36
N ASN A 136 -6.25 13.52 2.17
CA ASN A 136 -6.74 14.72 2.82
C ASN A 136 -6.72 14.59 4.35
N VAL A 137 -7.18 13.47 4.89
CA VAL A 137 -7.12 13.18 6.33
C VAL A 137 -5.67 13.23 6.84
N TYR A 138 -4.74 12.58 6.15
CA TYR A 138 -3.35 12.50 6.58
C TYR A 138 -2.65 13.88 6.55
N GLU A 139 -2.84 14.65 5.48
CA GLU A 139 -2.25 15.99 5.37
C GLU A 139 -2.86 16.97 6.40
N GLN A 140 -4.18 16.97 6.58
CA GLN A 140 -4.82 17.81 7.60
C GLN A 140 -4.37 17.43 9.02
N TRP A 141 -4.25 16.13 9.31
CA TRP A 141 -3.73 15.67 10.60
C TRP A 141 -2.28 16.13 10.84
N LYS A 142 -1.44 16.12 9.80
CA LYS A 142 -0.07 16.61 9.87
C LYS A 142 0.00 18.14 10.06
N VAL A 143 -0.86 18.90 9.38
CA VAL A 143 -0.97 20.37 9.54
C VAL A 143 -1.46 20.74 10.95
N ASN A 144 -2.41 19.99 11.49
CA ASN A 144 -2.94 20.17 12.85
C ASN A 144 -2.01 19.61 13.94
N GLU A 145 -0.70 19.61 13.71
CA GLU A 145 0.34 19.17 14.66
C GLU A 145 0.09 17.76 15.25
N TYR A 146 -0.43 16.84 14.43
CA TYR A 146 -0.75 15.46 14.81
C TYR A 146 -1.89 15.32 15.83
N MET A 147 -2.76 16.31 15.90
CA MET A 147 -3.99 16.33 16.69
C MET A 147 -5.22 16.18 15.78
N GLY A 148 -6.32 15.65 16.31
CA GLY A 148 -7.56 15.51 15.56
C GLY A 148 -8.64 14.79 16.38
N ASP A 149 -9.84 15.36 16.37
CA ASP A 149 -11.03 14.75 16.97
C ASP A 149 -11.63 13.71 16.04
N PHE A 150 -12.24 12.66 16.60
CA PHE A 150 -12.86 11.55 15.86
C PHE A 150 -11.92 10.78 14.90
N LEU A 151 -10.61 10.95 15.08
CA LEU A 151 -9.56 10.21 14.38
C LEU A 151 -8.79 9.31 15.33
N GLN A 152 -8.47 8.11 14.86
CA GLN A 152 -7.63 7.16 15.59
C GLN A 152 -6.16 7.55 15.45
N VAL A 153 -5.69 8.41 16.36
CA VAL A 153 -4.30 8.92 16.38
C VAL A 153 -3.26 7.78 16.38
N LYS A 154 -3.53 6.65 17.02
CA LYS A 154 -2.64 5.47 17.00
C LYS A 154 -2.50 4.89 15.58
N GLY A 155 -3.59 4.80 14.83
CA GLY A 155 -3.59 4.34 13.44
C GLY A 155 -2.82 5.31 12.54
N LEU A 156 -3.05 6.62 12.69
CA LEU A 156 -2.35 7.65 11.92
C LEU A 156 -0.84 7.69 12.21
N ARG A 157 -0.42 7.53 13.46
CA ARG A 157 1.00 7.39 13.81
C ARG A 157 1.62 6.16 13.16
N ARG A 158 0.92 5.02 13.19
CA ARG A 158 1.37 3.80 12.52
C ARG A 158 1.49 3.99 11.00
N ALA A 159 0.53 4.69 10.38
CA ALA A 159 0.59 5.02 8.97
C ALA A 159 1.80 5.90 8.65
N ARG A 160 2.13 6.88 9.49
CA ARG A 160 3.34 7.71 9.35
C ARG A 160 4.64 6.88 9.45
N ASP A 161 4.69 5.91 10.35
CA ASP A 161 5.85 5.02 10.49
C ASP A 161 6.01 4.14 9.25
N ILE A 162 4.92 3.53 8.77
CA ILE A 162 4.89 2.73 7.54
C ILE A 162 5.33 3.58 6.34
N ARG A 163 4.79 4.79 6.21
CA ARG A 163 5.18 5.75 5.18
C ARG A 163 6.68 6.00 5.16
N SER A 164 7.27 6.17 6.34
CA SER A 164 8.72 6.42 6.48
C SER A 164 9.54 5.19 6.09
N GLN A 165 9.10 3.98 6.45
CA GLN A 165 9.76 2.73 6.07
C GLN A 165 9.70 2.49 4.55
N LEU A 166 8.53 2.69 3.94
CA LEU A 166 8.36 2.56 2.49
C LEU A 166 9.20 3.58 1.72
N LEU A 167 9.27 4.82 2.22
CA LEU A 167 10.16 5.87 1.71
C LEU A 167 11.63 5.42 1.71
N ASP A 168 12.08 4.79 2.78
CA ASP A 168 13.46 4.32 2.89
C ASP A 168 13.76 3.14 1.95
N ILE A 169 12.79 2.27 1.69
CA ILE A 169 12.90 1.22 0.66
C ILE A 169 13.02 1.85 -0.73
N LEU A 170 12.14 2.80 -1.06
CA LEU A 170 12.17 3.50 -2.35
C LEU A 170 13.54 4.18 -2.60
N LYS A 171 14.11 4.84 -1.60
CA LYS A 171 15.45 5.45 -1.70
C LYS A 171 16.54 4.42 -1.97
N LYS A 172 16.48 3.24 -1.35
CA LYS A 172 17.46 2.16 -1.57
C LYS A 172 17.39 1.59 -2.98
N LEU A 173 16.19 1.56 -3.56
CA LEU A 173 15.97 1.12 -4.94
C LEU A 173 16.27 2.24 -5.97
N GLU A 174 16.96 3.30 -5.56
CA GLU A 174 17.39 4.45 -6.37
C GLU A 174 16.26 5.30 -6.99
N PHE A 175 15.03 5.18 -6.47
CA PHE A 175 13.90 6.02 -6.90
C PHE A 175 14.23 7.49 -6.63
N HIS A 176 14.17 8.33 -7.68
CA HIS A 176 14.55 9.73 -7.58
C HIS A 176 13.47 10.51 -6.81
N TYR A 177 13.78 10.95 -5.59
CA TYR A 177 12.96 11.89 -4.80
C TYR A 177 12.97 13.34 -5.33
N LEU A 178 13.13 13.50 -6.63
CA LEU A 178 13.11 14.75 -7.36
C LEU A 178 11.81 14.65 -8.17
N THR A 179 10.68 15.23 -7.78
CA THR A 179 10.33 16.58 -8.23
C THR A 179 9.02 17.07 -7.54
N ILE A 180 8.95 17.21 -6.22
CA ILE A 180 7.75 17.86 -5.58
C ILE A 180 8.13 19.03 -4.67
N TYR A 181 9.31 19.03 -4.06
CA TYR A 181 9.82 20.22 -3.36
C TYR A 181 10.49 21.24 -4.28
N ALA A 182 10.96 20.85 -5.47
CA ALA A 182 11.61 21.78 -6.39
C ALA A 182 10.62 22.66 -7.17
N ILE A 183 9.48 22.13 -7.60
CA ILE A 183 8.51 22.90 -8.39
C ILE A 183 7.72 23.87 -7.51
N ASN A 184 7.34 23.48 -6.29
CA ASN A 184 6.62 24.39 -5.39
C ASN A 184 7.54 25.39 -4.66
N PHE A 185 8.81 25.09 -4.43
CA PHE A 185 9.73 26.09 -3.86
C PHE A 185 10.10 27.14 -4.92
N PHE A 186 10.33 26.75 -6.18
CA PHE A 186 10.69 27.70 -7.24
C PHE A 186 9.50 28.53 -7.70
N SER A 187 8.30 27.93 -7.85
CA SER A 187 7.08 28.69 -8.18
C SER A 187 6.62 29.63 -7.06
N TRP A 188 6.84 29.26 -5.79
CA TRP A 188 6.59 30.12 -4.64
C TRP A 188 7.62 31.25 -4.50
N LEU A 189 8.90 31.01 -4.83
CA LEU A 189 9.94 32.05 -4.86
C LEU A 189 9.76 33.05 -6.01
N GLU A 190 9.39 32.59 -7.20
CA GLU A 190 9.09 33.47 -8.34
C GLU A 190 7.84 34.33 -8.09
N SER A 191 6.88 33.85 -7.30
CA SER A 191 5.69 34.59 -6.89
C SER A 191 5.95 35.64 -5.78
N MET A 192 7.16 35.69 -5.20
CA MET A 192 7.55 36.66 -4.17
C MET A 192 8.55 37.73 -4.66
N VAL A 193 9.04 37.64 -5.91
CA VAL A 193 10.05 38.56 -6.47
C VAL A 193 9.51 39.34 -7.69
N VAL A 194 8.21 39.27 -7.99
CA VAL A 194 7.54 40.15 -8.97
C VAL A 194 6.35 40.84 -8.33
#